data_AF-A0A9Q9ML73-F1
#
_entry.id   AF-A0A9Q9ML73-F1
#
_cell.length_a   1.000
_cell.length_b   1.000
_cell.length_c   1.000
_cell.angle_alpha   90.00
_cell.angle_beta   90.00
_cell.angle_gamma   90.00
#
_symmetry.space_group_name_H-M   'P 1'
#
loop_
_entity.id
_entity.type
_entity.pdbx_description
1 polymer ?
#
loop_
_entity_poly.entity_id
_entity_poly.type
_entity_poly.pdbx_seq_one_letter_code
_entity_poly.pdbx_strand_id
1 'polypeptide(L)'
;MPPAAKKGRPMPSTYPLLRRAAVLRVAWACLLIAAPDRLIALVGGRPATPPAVLTARILGVRHTAQAVVTLIAPPRAAAPGAAADLLHAATAVALAAASARWRGTAIADALVAAVFAGAGLGPIVSVKHRKER
;
A
#
# COMPACT_ATOMS: atom_id res chain seq x y z
N MET A 1 -39.61 33.61 0.56
CA MET A 1 -39.08 32.61 -0.40
C MET A 1 -37.66 32.27 0.04
N PRO A 2 -37.38 31.08 0.61
CA PRO A 2 -36.04 30.74 1.09
C PRO A 2 -35.09 30.43 -0.09
N PRO A 3 -33.80 30.81 -0.02
CA PRO A 3 -32.84 30.55 -1.09
C PRO A 3 -32.55 29.05 -1.22
N ALA A 4 -32.55 28.57 -2.47
CA ALA A 4 -32.28 27.19 -2.81
C ALA A 4 -30.87 26.78 -2.34
N ALA A 5 -30.80 25.82 -1.42
CA ALA A 5 -29.56 25.21 -0.98
C ALA A 5 -28.84 24.59 -2.20
N LYS A 6 -27.67 25.13 -2.57
CA LYS A 6 -26.78 24.52 -3.57
C LYS A 6 -26.46 23.09 -3.10
N LYS A 7 -27.02 22.07 -3.76
CA LYS A 7 -26.64 20.66 -3.58
C LYS A 7 -25.13 20.56 -3.81
N GLY A 8 -24.36 20.47 -2.73
CA GLY A 8 -22.93 20.26 -2.80
C GLY A 8 -22.66 19.00 -3.62
N ARG A 9 -21.77 19.09 -4.61
CA ARG A 9 -21.34 17.92 -5.40
C ARG A 9 -20.92 16.82 -4.41
N PRO A 10 -21.49 15.60 -4.49
CA PRO A 10 -21.01 14.50 -3.67
C PRO A 10 -19.53 14.26 -4.00
N MET A 11 -18.65 14.49 -3.02
CA MET A 11 -17.23 14.18 -3.17
C MET A 11 -17.07 12.66 -3.40
N PRO A 12 -16.12 12.23 -4.24
CA PRO A 12 -15.90 10.82 -4.49
C PRO A 12 -15.58 10.10 -3.17
N SER A 13 -16.42 9.12 -2.86
CA SER A 13 -16.21 8.15 -1.79
C SER A 13 -14.81 7.53 -1.96
N THR A 14 -13.92 7.68 -0.98
CA THR A 14 -12.58 7.04 -0.98
C THR A 14 -12.63 5.56 -0.58
N TYR A 15 -13.78 5.11 -0.08
CA TYR A 15 -14.09 3.72 0.29
C TYR A 15 -13.86 2.69 -0.83
N PRO A 16 -14.30 2.89 -2.08
CA PRO A 16 -14.00 1.98 -3.19
C PRO A 16 -12.50 1.81 -3.46
N LEU A 17 -11.69 2.88 -3.32
CA LEU A 17 -10.24 2.80 -3.51
C LEU A 17 -9.57 2.01 -2.39
N LEU A 18 -9.98 2.23 -1.13
CA LEU A 18 -9.52 1.44 0.02
C LEU A 18 -9.84 -0.05 -0.13
N ARG A 19 -11.06 -0.38 -0.57
CA ARG A 19 -11.46 -1.78 -0.81
C ARG A 19 -10.66 -2.43 -1.93
N ARG A 20 -10.46 -1.74 -3.07
CA ARG A 20 -9.62 -2.24 -4.16
C ARG A 20 -8.18 -2.44 -3.71
N ALA A 21 -7.63 -1.49 -2.95
CA ALA A 21 -6.30 -1.61 -2.37
C ALA A 21 -6.21 -2.79 -1.40
N ALA A 22 -7.24 -3.05 -0.58
CA ALA A 22 -7.29 -4.20 0.31
C ALA A 22 -7.27 -5.52 -0.48
N VAL A 23 -8.05 -5.64 -1.57
CA VAL A 23 -8.04 -6.83 -2.44
C VAL A 23 -6.67 -7.05 -3.08
N LEU A 24 -6.08 -5.99 -3.66
CA LEU A 24 -4.73 -6.05 -4.23
C LEU A 24 -3.69 -6.43 -3.18
N ARG A 25 -3.83 -5.92 -1.95
CA ARG A 25 -2.95 -6.23 -0.83
C ARG A 25 -3.04 -7.70 -0.41
N VAL A 26 -4.24 -8.28 -0.38
CA VAL A 26 -4.43 -9.71 -0.10
C VAL A 26 -3.80 -10.55 -1.21
N ALA A 27 -4.06 -10.22 -2.48
CA ALA A 27 -3.47 -10.96 -3.60
C ALA A 27 -1.93 -10.92 -3.56
N TRP A 28 -1.36 -9.75 -3.27
CA TRP A 28 0.08 -9.57 -3.10
C TRP A 28 0.63 -10.37 -1.91
N ALA A 29 -0.06 -10.34 -0.77
CA ALA A 29 0.31 -11.11 0.41
C ALA A 29 0.34 -12.62 0.13
N CYS A 30 -0.67 -13.14 -0.56
CA CYS A 30 -0.73 -14.54 -0.97
C CYS A 30 0.47 -14.91 -1.84
N LEU A 31 0.85 -14.07 -2.79
CA LEU A 31 2.00 -14.32 -3.66
C LEU A 31 3.32 -14.33 -2.88
N LEU A 32 3.51 -13.38 -1.97
CA LEU A 32 4.69 -13.28 -1.11
C LEU A 32 4.84 -14.46 -0.14
N ILE A 33 3.72 -15.04 0.32
CA ILE A 33 3.73 -16.20 1.23
C ILE A 33 3.92 -17.50 0.45
N ALA A 34 3.15 -17.69 -0.62
CA ALA A 34 3.07 -18.97 -1.34
C ALA A 34 4.21 -19.18 -2.33
N ALA A 35 4.70 -18.12 -3.00
CA ALA A 35 5.71 -18.23 -4.05
C ALA A 35 6.78 -17.12 -3.99
N PRO A 36 7.41 -16.86 -2.83
CA PRO A 36 8.42 -15.81 -2.70
C PRO A 36 9.60 -16.01 -3.65
N ASP A 37 10.09 -17.24 -3.79
CA ASP A 37 11.25 -17.56 -4.62
C ASP A 37 11.02 -17.21 -6.10
N ARG A 38 9.84 -17.56 -6.62
CA ARG A 38 9.46 -17.29 -8.02
C ARG A 38 9.34 -15.80 -8.27
N LEU A 39 8.71 -15.08 -7.34
CA LEU A 39 8.55 -13.63 -7.46
C LEU A 39 9.90 -12.92 -7.44
N ILE A 40 10.76 -13.23 -6.46
CA ILE A 40 12.10 -12.63 -6.33
C ILE A 40 12.95 -12.94 -7.57
N ALA A 41 12.88 -14.17 -8.09
CA ALA A 41 13.58 -14.53 -9.32
C ALA A 41 13.09 -13.76 -10.53
N LEU A 42 11.77 -13.59 -10.67
CA LEU A 42 11.15 -12.88 -11.78
C LEU A 42 11.55 -11.39 -11.81
N VAL A 43 11.47 -10.69 -10.67
CA VAL A 43 11.77 -9.24 -10.60
C VAL A 43 13.24 -8.92 -10.40
N GLY A 44 14.01 -9.84 -9.80
CA GLY A 44 15.42 -9.66 -9.47
C GLY A 44 16.38 -10.26 -10.50
N GLY A 45 15.87 -11.08 -11.44
CA GLY A 45 16.66 -11.77 -12.46
C GLY A 45 17.65 -12.80 -11.90
N ARG A 46 17.50 -13.20 -10.63
CA ARG A 46 18.43 -14.09 -9.92
C ARG A 46 17.70 -14.94 -8.89
N PRO A 47 18.21 -16.14 -8.55
CA PRO A 47 17.62 -16.96 -7.49
C PRO A 47 17.47 -16.23 -6.16
N ALA A 48 16.39 -16.50 -5.45
CA ALA A 48 16.15 -15.94 -4.13
C ALA A 48 17.14 -16.51 -3.12
N THR A 49 17.61 -15.65 -2.21
CA THR A 49 18.39 -16.10 -1.05
C THR A 49 17.45 -16.41 0.11
N PRO A 50 17.80 -17.33 1.03
CA PRO A 50 16.95 -17.64 2.18
C PRO A 50 16.54 -16.40 3.01
N PRO A 51 17.42 -15.41 3.26
CA PRO A 51 17.01 -14.17 3.91
C PRO A 51 15.98 -13.37 3.12
N ALA A 52 16.11 -13.28 1.80
CA ALA A 52 15.16 -12.56 0.95
C ALA A 52 13.78 -13.22 0.96
N VAL A 53 13.73 -14.56 0.98
CA VAL A 53 12.50 -15.34 1.12
C VAL A 53 11.83 -15.08 2.47
N LEU A 54 12.60 -15.06 3.55
CA LEU A 54 12.07 -14.76 4.88
C LEU A 54 11.50 -13.34 4.93
N THR A 55 12.23 -12.35 4.42
CA THR A 55 11.76 -10.97 4.31
C THR A 55 10.45 -10.88 3.52
N ALA A 56 10.36 -11.56 2.36
CA ALA A 56 9.14 -11.59 1.56
C ALA A 56 7.95 -12.18 2.33
N ARG A 57 8.13 -13.28 3.06
CA ARG A 57 7.07 -13.89 3.89
C ARG A 57 6.62 -12.97 5.02
N ILE A 58 7.55 -12.34 5.74
CA ILE A 58 7.24 -11.36 6.79
C ILE A 58 6.44 -10.19 6.21
N LEU A 59 6.84 -9.70 5.04
CA LEU A 59 6.14 -8.64 4.34
C LEU A 59 4.72 -9.08 3.94
N GLY A 60 4.56 -10.31 3.44
CA GLY A 60 3.26 -10.91 3.15
C GLY A 60 2.34 -10.97 4.38
N VAL A 61 2.85 -11.43 5.52
CA VAL A 61 2.10 -11.44 6.80
C VAL A 61 1.68 -10.03 7.22
N ARG A 62 2.58 -9.04 7.10
CA ARG A 62 2.25 -7.63 7.37
C ARG A 62 1.15 -7.13 6.44
N HIS A 63 1.22 -7.45 5.15
CA HIS A 63 0.19 -7.07 4.19
C HIS A 63 -1.18 -7.65 4.56
N THR A 64 -1.23 -8.93 4.98
CA THR A 64 -2.45 -9.57 5.50
C THR A 64 -2.99 -8.83 6.72
N ALA A 65 -2.16 -8.54 7.72
CA ALA A 65 -2.58 -7.83 8.92
C ALA A 65 -3.16 -6.43 8.58
N GLN A 66 -2.50 -5.67 7.72
CA GLN A 66 -3.01 -4.36 7.27
C GLN A 66 -4.32 -4.48 6.47
N ALA A 67 -4.47 -5.52 5.65
CA ALA A 67 -5.72 -5.76 4.90
C ALA A 67 -6.87 -6.06 5.85
N VAL A 68 -6.67 -6.90 6.87
CA VAL A 68 -7.67 -7.17 7.92
C VAL A 68 -8.08 -5.88 8.61
N VAL A 69 -7.12 -5.07 9.08
CA VAL A 69 -7.41 -3.77 9.72
C VAL A 69 -8.20 -2.86 8.78
N THR A 70 -7.83 -2.79 7.51
CA THR A 70 -8.52 -1.95 6.51
C THR A 70 -9.97 -2.39 6.27
N LEU A 71 -10.27 -3.68 6.41
CA LEU A 71 -11.60 -4.24 6.18
C LEU A 71 -12.54 -4.10 7.39
N ILE A 72 -12.01 -4.19 8.61
CA ILE A 72 -12.83 -4.23 9.84
C ILE A 72 -12.85 -2.91 10.62
N ALA A 73 -11.85 -2.05 10.45
CA ALA A 73 -11.72 -0.80 11.18
C ALA A 73 -12.26 0.41 10.40
N PRO A 74 -12.59 1.52 11.07
CA PRO A 74 -12.98 2.76 10.41
C PRO A 74 -11.89 3.25 9.42
N PRO A 75 -12.24 3.93 8.32
CA PRO A 75 -11.28 4.33 7.27
C PRO A 75 -10.05 5.11 7.77
N ARG A 76 -10.20 5.88 8.85
CA ARG A 76 -9.09 6.61 9.50
C ARG A 76 -7.99 5.69 10.06
N ALA A 77 -8.32 4.44 10.38
CA ALA A 77 -7.36 3.44 10.86
C ALA A 77 -6.37 2.97 9.77
N ALA A 78 -6.64 3.25 8.49
CA ALA A 78 -5.70 2.97 7.40
C ALA A 78 -4.51 3.95 7.37
N ALA A 79 -4.63 5.11 8.01
CA ALA A 79 -3.64 6.19 7.96
C ALA A 79 -2.23 5.79 8.45
N PRO A 80 -2.06 5.14 9.62
CA PRO A 80 -0.72 4.76 10.09
C PRO A 80 -0.09 3.72 9.17
N GLY A 81 -0.89 2.78 8.66
CA GLY A 81 -0.44 1.79 7.69
C GLY A 81 0.04 2.44 6.39
N ALA A 82 -0.67 3.46 5.91
CA ALA A 82 -0.29 4.21 4.72
C ALA A 82 1.02 4.99 4.90
N ALA A 83 1.23 5.59 6.07
CA ALA A 83 2.49 6.26 6.40
C ALA A 83 3.66 5.26 6.45
N ALA A 84 3.44 4.09 7.05
CA ALA A 84 4.42 3.02 7.08
C ALA A 84 4.73 2.44 5.68
N ASP A 85 3.73 2.39 4.79
CA ASP A 85 3.93 2.00 3.39
C ASP A 85 4.72 3.07 2.62
N LEU A 86 4.48 4.35 2.87
CA LEU A 86 5.23 5.45 2.24
C LEU A 86 6.70 5.46 2.67
N LEU A 87 6.96 5.32 3.98
CA LEU A 87 8.31 5.22 4.51
C LEU A 87 9.03 4.01 3.91
N HIS A 88 8.33 2.88 3.80
CA HIS A 88 8.89 1.68 3.18
C HIS A 88 9.25 1.91 1.70
N ALA A 89 8.35 2.55 0.92
CA ALA A 89 8.64 2.91 -0.46
C ALA A 89 9.89 3.79 -0.57
N ALA A 90 10.07 4.78 0.30
CA ALA A 90 11.25 5.64 0.33
C ALA A 90 12.54 4.83 0.61
N THR A 91 12.50 3.92 1.60
CA THR A 91 13.65 3.05 1.91
C THR A 91 13.97 2.08 0.76
N ALA A 92 12.96 1.58 0.04
CA ALA A 92 13.14 0.71 -1.10
C ALA A 92 13.74 1.46 -2.31
N VAL A 93 13.34 2.71 -2.55
CA VAL A 93 13.99 3.59 -3.53
C VAL A 93 15.47 3.82 -3.17
N ALA A 94 15.77 4.09 -1.90
CA ALA A 94 17.15 4.23 -1.44
C ALA A 94 17.98 2.94 -1.67
N LEU A 95 17.40 1.77 -1.38
CA LEU A 95 18.04 0.49 -1.68
C LEU A 95 18.27 0.28 -3.18
N ALA A 96 17.29 0.66 -4.02
CA ALA A 96 17.41 0.55 -5.47
C ALA A 96 18.54 1.42 -6.03
N ALA A 97 18.75 2.60 -5.45
CA ALA A 97 19.86 3.49 -5.78
C ALA A 97 21.21 2.96 -5.26
N ALA A 98 21.24 2.39 -4.05
CA ALA A 98 22.47 1.94 -3.40
C ALA A 98 22.97 0.56 -3.88
N SER A 99 22.10 -0.28 -4.45
CA SER A 99 22.45 -1.66 -4.80
C SER A 99 21.92 -2.07 -6.17
N ALA A 100 22.81 -2.09 -7.18
CA ALA A 100 22.49 -2.61 -8.51
C ALA A 100 22.02 -4.07 -8.48
N ARG A 101 22.50 -4.85 -7.50
CA ARG A 101 22.02 -6.20 -7.20
C ARG A 101 20.51 -6.14 -6.95
N TRP A 102 20.05 -5.43 -5.94
CA TRP A 102 18.64 -5.46 -5.50
C TRP A 102 17.71 -4.49 -6.23
N ARG A 103 18.22 -3.73 -7.19
CA ARG A 103 17.48 -2.66 -7.87
C ARG A 103 16.12 -3.09 -8.45
N GLY A 104 16.05 -4.20 -9.18
CA GLY A 104 14.79 -4.68 -9.77
C GLY A 104 13.74 -5.02 -8.71
N THR A 105 14.13 -5.83 -7.72
CA THR A 105 13.28 -6.18 -6.58
C THR A 105 12.84 -4.96 -5.76
N ALA A 106 13.76 -4.02 -5.52
CA ALA A 106 13.51 -2.83 -4.71
C ALA A 106 12.61 -1.82 -5.42
N ILE A 107 12.72 -1.67 -6.74
CA ILE A 107 11.80 -0.83 -7.54
C ILE A 107 10.39 -1.43 -7.51
N ALA A 108 10.25 -2.74 -7.75
CA ALA A 108 8.94 -3.41 -7.72
C ALA A 108 8.27 -3.23 -6.34
N ASP A 109 9.04 -3.42 -5.27
CA ASP A 109 8.58 -3.24 -3.90
C ASP A 109 8.16 -1.79 -3.60
N ALA A 110 8.97 -0.81 -4.03
CA ALA A 110 8.67 0.61 -3.88
C ALA A 110 7.37 1.01 -4.59
N LEU A 111 7.13 0.51 -5.81
CA LEU A 111 5.92 0.81 -6.58
C LEU A 111 4.67 0.25 -5.88
N VAL A 112 4.73 -1.00 -5.42
CA VAL A 112 3.62 -1.63 -4.69
C VAL A 112 3.33 -0.88 -3.39
N ALA A 113 4.37 -0.53 -2.62
CA ALA A 113 4.23 0.22 -1.39
C ALA A 113 3.64 1.63 -1.63
N ALA A 114 4.07 2.33 -2.68
CA ALA A 114 3.54 3.64 -3.04
C ALA A 114 2.03 3.59 -3.40
N VAL A 115 1.59 2.56 -4.13
CA VAL A 115 0.16 2.34 -4.44
C VAL A 115 -0.67 2.21 -3.16
N PHE A 116 -0.20 1.42 -2.19
CA PHE A 116 -0.92 1.25 -0.93
C PHE A 116 -0.91 2.52 -0.06
N ALA A 117 0.21 3.23 -0.02
CA ALA A 117 0.31 4.52 0.68
C ALA A 117 -0.70 5.54 0.14
N GLY A 118 -0.77 5.68 -1.20
CA GLY A 118 -1.72 6.60 -1.85
C GLY A 118 -3.18 6.26 -1.52
N ALA A 119 -3.54 4.98 -1.56
CA ALA A 119 -4.90 4.54 -1.22
C ALA A 119 -5.27 4.82 0.25
N GLY A 120 -4.33 4.62 1.19
CA GLY A 120 -4.58 4.79 2.63
C GLY A 120 -4.52 6.24 3.14
N LEU A 121 -3.85 7.16 2.42
CA LEU A 121 -3.80 8.59 2.76
C LEU A 121 -5.01 9.39 2.23
N GLY A 122 -5.66 8.92 1.15
CA GLY A 122 -6.83 9.57 0.55
C GLY A 122 -7.95 9.97 1.55
N PRO A 123 -8.31 9.13 2.53
CA PRO A 123 -9.29 9.48 3.57
C PRO A 123 -8.88 10.66 4.46
N ILE A 124 -7.58 10.85 4.76
CA ILE A 124 -7.08 11.93 5.64
C ILE A 124 -7.17 13.27 4.92
N VAL A 125 -6.71 13.32 3.66
CA VAL A 125 -6.76 14.54 2.83
C VAL A 125 -8.21 15.01 2.66
N SER A 126 -9.14 14.07 2.51
CA SER A 126 -10.57 14.38 2.42
C SER A 126 -11.18 14.94 3.72
N VAL A 127 -10.67 14.56 4.89
CA VAL A 127 -11.13 15.08 6.19
C VAL A 127 -10.54 16.46 6.49
N LYS A 128 -9.28 16.71 6.15
CA LYS A 128 -8.62 18.00 6.38
C LYS A 128 -9.30 19.12 5.59
N HIS A 129 -9.65 18.89 4.32
CA HIS A 129 -10.44 19.81 3.50
C HIS A 129 -11.86 20.10 4.00
N ARG A 130 -12.39 19.33 4.97
CA ARG A 130 -13.72 19.54 5.58
C ARG A 130 -13.68 20.52 6.75
N LYS A 131 -12.57 20.58 7.50
CA LYS A 131 -12.43 21.50 8.65
C LYS A 131 -12.06 22.93 8.24
N GLU A 132 -11.51 23.11 7.05
CA GLU A 132 -11.05 24.39 6.52
C GLU A 132 -12.11 25.11 5.65
N ARG A 133 -13.37 24.65 5.65
CA ARG A 133 -14.50 25.27 4.94
C ARG A 133 -15.64 25.62 5.88
#